data_AF-A0ABD6AK67-F1
#
_entry.id   AF-A0ABD6AK67-F1
#
_cell.length_a   1.000
_cell.length_b   1.000
_cell.length_c   1.000
_cell.angle_alpha   90.00
_cell.angle_beta   90.00
_cell.angle_gamma   90.00
#
_symmetry.space_group_name_H-M   'P 1'
#
loop_
_entity.id
_entity.type
_entity.pdbx_description
1 polymer ?
#
loop_
_entity_poly.entity_id
_entity_poly.type
_entity_poly.pdbx_seq_one_letter_code
_entity_poly.pdbx_strand_id
1 'polypeptide(L)'
;MSQPSWDDVVEMPDELDDETAESLLADATEVQDMTGEVCPYPQVEAKKAIAGLSPGDVLVQKTDHVPSTENVPKAVGDDATAKVWKSGDGRYRIFMRKE
;
A
#
# COMPACT_ATOMS: atom_id res chain seq x y z
N MET A 1 -16.39 -15.83 9.43
CA MET A 1 -14.99 -15.40 9.52
C MET A 1 -15.02 -13.91 9.32
N SER A 2 -14.71 -13.12 10.35
CA SER A 2 -14.64 -11.67 10.21
C SER A 2 -13.35 -11.35 9.48
N GLN A 3 -13.46 -10.79 8.27
CA GLN A 3 -12.30 -10.20 7.60
C GLN A 3 -11.82 -9.03 8.47
N PRO A 4 -10.51 -8.86 8.66
CA PRO A 4 -9.98 -7.70 9.36
C PRO A 4 -10.38 -6.44 8.59
N SER A 5 -11.07 -5.51 9.26
CA SER A 5 -11.36 -4.20 8.67
C SER A 5 -10.09 -3.36 8.69
N TRP A 6 -9.98 -2.36 7.80
CA TRP A 6 -8.85 -1.43 7.81
C TRP A 6 -8.62 -0.82 9.21
N ASP A 7 -9.69 -0.59 9.97
CA ASP A 7 -9.64 -0.07 11.33
C ASP A 7 -8.95 -1.04 12.32
N ASP A 8 -9.10 -2.36 12.17
CA ASP A 8 -8.42 -3.36 13.00
C ASP A 8 -6.90 -3.40 12.74
N VAL A 9 -6.49 -3.04 11.52
CA VAL A 9 -5.07 -3.04 11.08
C VAL A 9 -4.30 -1.83 11.60
N VAL A 10 -5.00 -0.73 11.92
CA VAL A 10 -4.38 0.47 12.47
C VAL A 10 -3.91 0.25 13.92
N GLU A 11 -4.49 -0.72 14.65
CA GLU A 11 -4.21 -0.96 16.08
C GLU A 11 -3.18 -2.08 16.36
N MET A 12 -2.68 -2.78 15.34
CA MET A 12 -1.70 -3.88 15.48
C MET A 12 -0.26 -3.43 15.14
N PRO A 13 0.78 -4.04 15.76
CA PRO A 13 2.18 -3.58 15.66
C PRO A 13 2.70 -3.55 14.22
N ASP A 14 3.79 -2.79 14.00
CA ASP A 14 4.46 -2.37 12.75
C ASP A 14 4.54 -3.32 11.53
N GLU A 15 4.13 -4.58 11.63
CA GLU A 15 4.24 -5.60 10.58
C GLU A 15 2.86 -6.17 10.27
N LEU A 16 2.41 -6.01 9.02
CA LEU A 16 1.24 -6.71 8.49
C LEU A 16 1.57 -8.21 8.40
N ASP A 17 0.73 -9.07 8.96
CA ASP A 17 0.80 -10.52 8.71
C ASP A 17 0.30 -10.87 7.30
N ASP A 18 0.69 -12.04 6.80
CA ASP A 18 0.37 -12.49 5.44
C ASP A 18 -1.14 -12.56 5.17
N GLU A 19 -1.93 -13.11 6.12
CA GLU A 19 -3.40 -13.20 5.99
C GLU A 19 -4.05 -11.81 5.86
N THR A 20 -3.59 -10.84 6.66
CA THR A 20 -4.11 -9.47 6.63
C THR A 20 -3.76 -8.78 5.31
N ALA A 21 -2.53 -8.97 4.82
CA ALA A 21 -2.10 -8.42 3.54
C ALA A 21 -2.87 -9.01 2.36
N GLU A 22 -3.25 -10.29 2.42
CA GLU A 22 -4.10 -10.92 1.40
C GLU A 22 -5.53 -10.38 1.44
N SER A 23 -6.13 -10.21 2.63
CA SER A 23 -7.46 -9.61 2.76
C SER A 23 -7.49 -8.18 2.22
N LEU A 24 -6.53 -7.34 2.63
CA LEU A 24 -6.45 -5.96 2.14
C LEU A 24 -6.22 -5.86 0.64
N LEU A 25 -5.52 -6.84 0.05
CA LEU A 25 -5.36 -6.91 -1.41
C LEU A 25 -6.66 -7.29 -2.11
N ALA A 26 -7.49 -8.14 -1.51
CA ALA A 26 -8.80 -8.50 -2.04
C ALA A 26 -9.81 -7.35 -1.97
N ASP A 27 -9.72 -6.53 -0.92
CA ASP A 27 -10.56 -5.35 -0.71
C ASP A 27 -10.02 -4.08 -1.40
N ALA A 28 -8.89 -4.17 -2.12
CA ALA A 28 -8.27 -3.03 -2.79
C ALA A 28 -9.13 -2.49 -3.95
N THR A 29 -9.39 -1.18 -3.96
CA THR A 29 -10.06 -0.48 -5.05
C THR A 29 -9.19 -0.48 -6.31
N GLU A 30 -7.87 -0.28 -6.14
CA GLU A 30 -6.91 -0.30 -7.25
C GLU A 30 -5.62 -1.03 -6.85
N VAL A 31 -5.04 -1.77 -7.80
CA VAL A 31 -3.77 -2.47 -7.62
C VAL A 31 -2.82 -2.11 -8.76
N GLN A 32 -1.61 -1.68 -8.40
CA GLN A 32 -0.56 -1.29 -9.32
C GLN A 32 0.66 -2.20 -9.18
N ASP A 33 1.15 -2.74 -10.30
CA ASP A 33 2.41 -3.47 -10.34
C ASP A 33 3.53 -2.54 -10.82
N MET A 34 4.48 -2.26 -9.91
CA MET A 34 5.66 -1.42 -10.15
C MET A 34 6.95 -2.23 -9.95
N THR A 35 6.88 -3.55 -10.14
CA THR A 35 8.05 -4.43 -10.11
C THR A 35 8.99 -4.09 -11.26
N GLY A 36 10.28 -3.87 -10.96
CA GLY A 36 11.29 -3.46 -11.94
C GLY A 36 11.29 -1.96 -12.27
N GLU A 37 10.31 -1.21 -11.76
CA GLU A 37 10.24 0.24 -11.92
C GLU A 37 11.05 0.94 -10.84
N VAL A 38 11.90 1.87 -11.26
CA VAL A 38 12.75 2.65 -10.36
C VAL A 38 12.17 4.04 -10.10
N CYS A 39 12.51 4.60 -8.95
CA CYS A 39 12.13 5.96 -8.61
C CYS A 39 12.59 6.96 -9.71
N PRO A 40 11.77 7.97 -10.06
CA PRO A 40 10.57 8.42 -9.34
C PRO A 40 9.24 7.81 -9.83
N TYR A 41 9.25 6.89 -10.79
CA TYR A 41 8.02 6.44 -11.46
C TYR A 41 6.95 5.87 -10.49
N PRO A 42 7.28 4.93 -9.57
CA PRO A 42 6.29 4.39 -8.63
C PRO A 42 5.64 5.46 -7.72
N GLN A 43 6.41 6.49 -7.34
CA GLN A 43 5.93 7.58 -6.49
C GLN A 43 4.91 8.46 -7.21
N VAL A 44 5.19 8.76 -8.48
CA VAL A 44 4.31 9.59 -9.31
C VAL A 44 3.00 8.87 -9.57
N GLU A 45 3.05 7.58 -9.90
CA GLU A 45 1.84 6.78 -10.16
C GLU A 45 0.99 6.57 -8.90
N ALA A 46 1.62 6.33 -7.74
CA ALA A 46 0.90 6.26 -6.47
C ALA A 46 0.16 7.56 -6.16
N LYS A 47 0.83 8.72 -6.31
CA LYS A 47 0.22 10.03 -6.05
C LYS A 47 -0.94 10.33 -7.00
N LYS A 48 -0.80 10.00 -8.29
CA LYS A 48 -1.88 10.17 -9.27
C LYS A 48 -3.09 9.31 -8.95
N ALA A 49 -2.87 8.04 -8.59
CA ALA A 49 -3.95 7.13 -8.24
C ALA A 49 -4.68 7.61 -6.98
N ILE A 50 -3.96 7.92 -5.91
CA ILE A 50 -4.56 8.49 -4.69
C ILE A 50 -5.36 9.76 -4.99
N ALA A 51 -4.89 10.65 -5.87
CA ALA A 51 -5.63 11.85 -6.25
C ALA A 51 -6.94 11.56 -7.03
N GLY A 52 -7.07 10.40 -7.66
CA GLY A 52 -8.27 9.95 -8.37
C GLY A 52 -9.23 9.09 -7.54
N LEU A 53 -8.82 8.66 -6.34
CA LEU A 53 -9.60 7.81 -5.45
C LEU A 53 -10.48 8.63 -4.50
N SER A 54 -11.54 7.98 -3.99
CA SER A 54 -12.44 8.56 -2.99
C SER A 54 -11.95 8.29 -1.57
N PRO A 55 -12.26 9.15 -0.58
CA PRO A 55 -12.01 8.86 0.83
C PRO A 55 -12.49 7.47 1.24
N GLY A 56 -11.60 6.67 1.83
CA GLY A 56 -11.84 5.29 2.21
C GLY A 56 -11.41 4.23 1.19
N ASP A 57 -11.14 4.61 -0.06
CA ASP A 57 -10.61 3.68 -1.08
C ASP A 57 -9.18 3.25 -0.75
N VAL A 58 -8.84 2.03 -1.15
CA VAL A 58 -7.52 1.42 -0.91
C VAL A 58 -6.80 1.19 -2.23
N LEU A 59 -5.59 1.73 -2.34
CA LEU A 59 -4.62 1.47 -3.39
C LEU A 59 -3.54 0.51 -2.87
N VAL A 60 -3.23 -0.53 -3.64
CA VAL A 60 -2.11 -1.43 -3.33
C VAL A 60 -1.06 -1.37 -4.42
N GLN A 61 0.16 -0.98 -4.06
CA GLN A 61 1.28 -0.93 -4.99
C GLN A 61 2.29 -2.04 -4.68
N LYS A 62 2.60 -2.87 -5.68
CA LYS A 62 3.60 -3.94 -5.60
C LYS A 62 4.93 -3.43 -6.12
N THR A 63 6.02 -3.72 -5.41
CA THR A 63 7.37 -3.30 -5.79
C THR A 63 8.41 -4.29 -5.29
N ASP A 64 9.56 -4.36 -5.94
CA ASP A 64 10.75 -5.13 -5.60
C ASP A 64 11.90 -4.25 -5.09
N HIS A 65 11.68 -2.94 -5.00
CA HIS A 65 12.68 -1.98 -4.57
C HIS A 65 12.40 -1.49 -3.13
N VAL A 66 13.31 -1.81 -2.20
CA VAL A 66 13.26 -1.32 -0.81
C VAL A 66 13.05 0.19 -0.71
N PRO A 67 13.71 1.07 -1.50
CA PRO A 67 13.48 2.52 -1.39
C PRO A 67 12.03 2.94 -1.64
N SER A 68 11.28 2.19 -2.45
CA SER A 68 9.87 2.48 -2.72
C SER A 68 9.02 2.34 -1.47
N THR A 69 9.38 1.45 -0.54
CA THR A 69 8.62 1.25 0.72
C THR A 69 8.64 2.46 1.63
N GLU A 70 9.62 3.35 1.49
CA GLU A 70 9.66 4.62 2.22
C GLU A 70 9.21 5.80 1.37
N ASN A 71 9.62 5.83 0.11
CA ASN A 71 9.41 7.00 -0.75
C ASN A 71 7.96 7.12 -1.22
N VAL A 72 7.26 6.01 -1.45
CA VAL A 72 5.85 6.03 -1.86
C VAL A 72 4.97 6.57 -0.73
N PRO A 73 5.05 6.08 0.53
CA PRO A 73 4.35 6.70 1.66
C PRO A 73 4.65 8.20 1.81
N LYS A 74 5.92 8.60 1.67
CA LYS A 74 6.31 10.02 1.74
C LYS A 74 5.72 10.84 0.58
N ALA A 75 5.54 10.25 -0.59
CA ALA A 75 5.02 10.93 -1.78
C ALA A 75 3.51 11.18 -1.71
N VAL A 76 2.76 10.25 -1.10
CA VAL A 76 1.31 10.42 -0.85
C VAL A 76 1.06 11.31 0.38
N GLY A 77 1.94 11.30 1.38
CA GLY A 77 1.87 12.24 2.50
C GLY A 77 0.53 12.17 3.25
N ASP A 78 -0.02 13.33 3.61
CA ASP A 78 -1.30 13.42 4.34
C ASP A 78 -2.54 13.10 3.48
N ASP A 79 -2.37 12.88 2.16
CA ASP A 79 -3.49 12.49 1.29
C ASP A 79 -3.96 11.05 1.55
N ALA A 80 -3.12 10.19 2.14
CA ALA A 80 -3.43 8.79 2.38
C ALA A 80 -2.62 8.17 3.52
N THR A 81 -3.25 7.30 4.30
CA THR A 81 -2.55 6.47 5.30
C THR A 81 -1.91 5.27 4.61
N ALA A 82 -0.58 5.11 4.73
CA ALA A 82 0.17 4.02 4.09
C ALA A 82 0.69 2.97 5.09
N LYS A 83 0.65 1.70 4.71
CA LYS A 83 1.19 0.54 5.43
C LYS A 83 2.01 -0.34 4.48
N VAL A 84 3.12 -0.90 4.96
CA VAL A 84 4.02 -1.72 4.14
C VAL A 84 3.99 -3.16 4.63
N TRP A 85 3.80 -4.08 3.70
CA TRP A 85 3.99 -5.51 3.91
C TRP A 85 5.24 -5.99 3.16
N LYS A 86 6.03 -6.84 3.82
CA LYS A 86 7.27 -7.39 3.29
C LYS A 86 7.13 -8.92 3.22
N SER A 87 7.19 -9.46 2.02
CA SER A 87 7.04 -10.90 1.75
C SER A 87 8.26 -11.73 2.18
N GLY A 88 9.41 -11.08 2.43
CA GLY A 88 10.68 -11.73 2.77
C GLY A 88 11.49 -12.23 1.57
N ASP A 89 10.88 -12.44 0.41
CA ASP A 89 11.52 -12.82 -0.87
C ASP A 89 11.95 -11.62 -1.74
N GLY A 90 12.12 -10.44 -1.14
CA GLY A 90 12.48 -9.21 -1.86
C GLY A 90 11.31 -8.55 -2.60
N ARG A 91 10.07 -8.98 -2.30
CA ARG A 91 8.84 -8.34 -2.76
C ARG A 91 8.15 -7.60 -1.64
N TYR A 92 7.59 -6.45 -1.99
CA TYR A 92 6.95 -5.52 -1.09
C TYR A 92 5.57 -5.15 -1.63
N ARG A 93 4.64 -4.91 -0.71
CA ARG A 93 3.32 -4.34 -1.00
C ARG A 93 3.13 -3.11 -0.13
N ILE A 94 2.69 -2.03 -0.74
CA ILE A 94 2.43 -0.77 -0.08
C ILE A 94 0.92 -0.54 -0.20
N PHE A 95 0.22 -0.66 0.92
CA PHE A 95 -1.20 -0.42 1.04
C PHE A 95 -1.39 1.05 1.40
N MET A 96 -2.21 1.77 0.66
CA MET A 96 -2.47 3.19 0.86
C MET A 96 -3.97 3.41 0.86
N ARG A 97 -4.52 3.92 1.97
CA ARG A 97 -5.93 4.28 2.06
C ARG A 97 -6.10 5.77 1.95
N LYS A 98 -6.98 6.21 1.05
CA LYS A 98 -7.32 7.63 0.89
C LYS A 98 -8.05 8.15 2.14
N GLU A 99 -7.61 9.29 2.64
CA GLU A 99 -8.28 10.05 3.72
C GLU A 99 -9.43 10.92 3.16
#